data_AF-A0AAI9ZHP9-F1
#
_entry.id   AF-A0AAI9ZHP9-F1
#
_cell.length_a   1.000
_cell.length_b   1.000
_cell.length_c   1.000
_cell.angle_alpha   90.00
_cell.angle_beta   90.00
_cell.angle_gamma   90.00
#
_symmetry.space_group_name_H-M   'P 1'
#
loop_
_entity.id
_entity.type
_entity.pdbx_description
1 polymer ?
#
loop_
_entity_poly.entity_id
_entity_poly.type
_entity_poly.pdbx_seq_one_letter_code
_entity_poly.pdbx_strand_id
1 'polypeptide(L)'
;MSESWTYNTPPGTPSTGPQITAIALVFTALSLIIMMLRLYVRVIMLKAAGSDDWIIFVTWFAACGFTIVSTIQTKWGLGLEKLEDMPLENLYNFGLLQYAGAPFYISSILGFKISLLLSYLRFIPKGPYRWATFVTIGLCVAYHLAFLLVQINLCTPIAKQWDPTITNGSCIPGVPFYTSMASLTIAFDVIVMFLPFPVLASSKIQKRKKFVLLGLFGLGAFITVIQIIRIQTVHALANYLDSSPLIMWSAIENNLGIIVCCIPTLAPLVKYFNEKSRSGSRSNKYGGASGYGKTGHSGNVGSRYALQSWRPGMSGMQPLGSGIDHSDRDIGVQSSRIGKGSDDGSADYHLDAPVIVKKTEFVVTSNPREPGEAV
;
A
#
# COMPACT_ATOMS: atom_id res chain seq x y z
N MET A 1 -30.96 -24.90 -26.91
CA MET A 1 -31.46 -23.71 -26.19
C MET A 1 -30.35 -23.29 -25.24
N SER A 2 -29.85 -22.06 -25.32
CA SER A 2 -28.93 -21.55 -24.31
C SER A 2 -29.66 -21.52 -22.97
N GLU A 3 -29.13 -22.21 -21.97
CA GLU A 3 -29.66 -22.15 -20.60
C GLU A 3 -29.71 -20.69 -20.14
N SER A 4 -30.77 -20.32 -19.42
CA SER A 4 -30.90 -19.01 -18.79
C SER A 4 -29.80 -18.84 -17.72
N TRP A 5 -29.24 -17.62 -17.63
CA TRP A 5 -28.21 -17.34 -16.61
C TRP A 5 -28.77 -17.43 -15.19
N THR A 6 -30.03 -17.03 -15.02
CA THR A 6 -30.78 -16.98 -13.77
C THR A 6 -31.59 -18.27 -13.60
N TYR A 7 -31.62 -18.82 -12.39
CA TYR A 7 -32.46 -19.98 -12.08
C TYR A 7 -33.94 -19.65 -12.22
N ASN A 8 -34.74 -20.64 -12.61
CA ASN A 8 -36.20 -20.57 -12.68
C ASN A 8 -36.77 -19.49 -13.64
N THR A 9 -35.96 -18.95 -14.57
CA THR A 9 -36.43 -18.03 -15.62
C THR A 9 -36.51 -18.72 -16.98
N PRO A 10 -37.44 -18.31 -17.86
CA PRO A 10 -37.53 -18.82 -19.23
C PRO A 10 -36.19 -18.73 -20.00
N PRO A 11 -35.93 -19.65 -20.95
CA PRO A 11 -34.73 -19.58 -21.79
C PRO A 11 -34.73 -18.27 -22.59
N GLY A 12 -33.61 -17.53 -22.55
CA GLY A 12 -33.46 -16.27 -23.29
C GLY A 12 -33.90 -15.00 -22.56
N THR A 13 -34.27 -15.08 -21.28
CA THR A 13 -34.51 -13.88 -20.45
C THR A 13 -33.25 -13.00 -20.40
N PRO A 14 -33.34 -11.72 -20.77
CA PRO A 14 -32.19 -10.82 -20.78
C PRO A 14 -31.73 -10.53 -19.34
N SER A 15 -30.41 -10.66 -19.11
CA SER A 15 -29.79 -10.47 -17.81
C SER A 15 -28.39 -9.91 -17.94
N THR A 16 -28.10 -8.89 -17.12
CA THR A 16 -26.76 -8.28 -16.94
C THR A 16 -25.90 -9.05 -15.92
N GLY A 17 -26.42 -10.15 -15.35
CA GLY A 17 -25.70 -10.99 -14.38
C GLY A 17 -24.29 -11.45 -14.81
N PRO A 18 -24.07 -11.89 -16.07
CA PRO A 18 -22.73 -12.21 -16.58
C PRO A 18 -21.77 -11.02 -16.56
N GLN A 19 -22.26 -9.82 -16.90
CA GLN A 19 -21.45 -8.59 -16.91
C GLN A 19 -21.04 -8.19 -15.49
N ILE A 20 -21.98 -8.22 -14.54
CA ILE A 20 -21.72 -7.94 -13.12
C ILE A 20 -20.65 -8.90 -12.59
N THR A 21 -20.80 -10.19 -12.88
CA THR A 21 -19.84 -11.24 -12.47
C THR A 21 -18.46 -10.99 -13.07
N ALA A 22 -18.38 -10.71 -14.38
CA ALA A 22 -17.11 -10.45 -15.06
C ALA A 22 -16.38 -9.25 -14.45
N ILE A 23 -17.09 -8.14 -14.25
CA ILE A 23 -16.52 -6.92 -13.64
C ILE A 23 -16.02 -7.22 -12.23
N ALA A 24 -16.84 -7.85 -11.39
CA ALA A 24 -16.47 -8.15 -10.00
C ALA A 24 -15.22 -9.06 -9.92
N LEU A 25 -15.15 -10.10 -10.75
CA LEU A 25 -14.00 -11.02 -10.80
C LEU A 25 -12.73 -10.33 -11.30
N VAL A 26 -12.81 -9.54 -12.37
CA VAL A 26 -11.64 -8.82 -12.92
C VAL A 26 -11.07 -7.85 -11.90
N PHE A 27 -11.93 -7.04 -11.25
CA PHE A 27 -11.47 -6.10 -10.23
C PHE A 27 -10.93 -6.80 -8.99
N THR A 28 -11.50 -7.93 -8.58
CA THR A 28 -11.01 -8.72 -7.44
C THR A 28 -9.66 -9.39 -7.73
N ALA A 29 -9.46 -9.89 -8.94
CA ALA A 29 -8.17 -10.43 -9.38
C ALA A 29 -7.11 -9.33 -9.48
N LEU A 30 -7.47 -8.16 -10.02
CA LEU A 30 -6.56 -7.01 -10.10
C LEU A 30 -6.17 -6.52 -8.70
N SER A 31 -7.13 -6.40 -7.78
CA SER A 31 -6.87 -5.98 -6.41
C SER A 31 -5.97 -6.98 -5.66
N LEU A 32 -6.12 -8.29 -5.93
CA LEU A 32 -5.24 -9.33 -5.40
C LEU A 32 -3.79 -9.14 -5.86
N ILE A 33 -3.57 -8.97 -7.17
CA ILE A 33 -2.22 -8.80 -7.73
C ILE A 33 -1.53 -7.59 -7.11
N ILE A 34 -2.24 -6.46 -7.03
CA ILE A 34 -1.71 -5.21 -6.47
C ILE A 34 -1.44 -5.34 -4.97
N MET A 35 -2.32 -6.00 -4.21
CA MET A 35 -2.14 -6.26 -2.79
C MET A 35 -0.93 -7.18 -2.53
N MET A 36 -0.78 -8.26 -3.31
CA MET A 36 0.37 -9.16 -3.20
C MET A 36 1.68 -8.44 -3.55
N LEU A 37 1.66 -7.54 -4.53
CA LEU A 37 2.80 -6.70 -4.86
C LEU A 37 3.17 -5.75 -3.71
N ARG A 38 2.17 -5.16 -3.03
CA ARG A 38 2.39 -4.39 -1.80
C ARG A 38 3.09 -5.26 -0.75
N LEU A 39 2.56 -6.45 -0.46
CA LEU A 39 3.16 -7.35 0.53
C LEU A 39 4.60 -7.72 0.16
N TYR A 40 4.87 -8.02 -1.11
CA TYR A 40 6.23 -8.28 -1.60
C TYR A 40 7.18 -7.10 -1.34
N VAL A 41 6.80 -5.88 -1.71
CA VAL A 41 7.63 -4.70 -1.47
C VAL A 41 7.88 -4.50 0.02
N ARG A 42 6.87 -4.72 0.85
CA ARG A 42 6.91 -4.32 2.27
C ARG A 42 7.59 -5.37 3.14
N VAL A 43 7.31 -6.65 2.89
CA VAL A 43 7.87 -7.79 3.64
C VAL A 43 9.27 -8.15 3.11
N ILE A 44 9.44 -8.24 1.79
CA ILE A 44 10.67 -8.77 1.19
C ILE A 44 11.65 -7.65 0.84
N MET A 45 11.23 -6.63 0.08
CA MET A 45 12.16 -5.58 -0.38
C MET A 45 12.57 -4.61 0.73
N LEU A 46 11.60 -4.13 1.52
CA LEU A 46 11.83 -3.12 2.55
C LEU A 46 12.01 -3.72 3.95
N LYS A 47 11.63 -4.99 4.16
CA LYS A 47 11.64 -5.68 5.47
C LYS A 47 11.01 -4.84 6.59
N ALA A 48 9.92 -4.15 6.28
CA ALA A 48 9.30 -3.14 7.14
C ALA A 48 7.77 -3.27 7.18
N ALA A 49 7.28 -4.51 7.33
CA ALA A 49 5.85 -4.81 7.47
C ALA A 49 5.22 -3.99 8.61
N GLY A 50 4.02 -3.45 8.38
CA GLY A 50 3.24 -2.77 9.42
C GLY A 50 1.88 -3.39 9.65
N SER A 51 1.16 -2.84 10.63
CA SER A 51 -0.24 -3.18 10.89
C SER A 51 -1.14 -2.89 9.69
N ASP A 52 -0.82 -1.86 8.90
CA ASP A 52 -1.52 -1.51 7.66
C ASP A 52 -1.51 -2.64 6.62
N ASP A 53 -0.43 -3.42 6.56
CA ASP A 53 -0.24 -4.51 5.60
C ASP A 53 -1.09 -5.75 5.97
N TRP A 54 -1.28 -6.03 7.26
CA TRP A 54 -2.17 -7.11 7.72
C TRP A 54 -3.65 -6.75 7.55
N ILE A 55 -4.01 -5.51 7.84
CA ILE A 55 -5.40 -5.06 7.71
C ILE A 55 -5.84 -5.10 6.25
N ILE A 56 -5.00 -4.65 5.30
CA ILE A 56 -5.37 -4.71 3.87
C ILE A 56 -5.48 -6.15 3.36
N PHE A 57 -4.68 -7.08 3.88
CA PHE A 57 -4.78 -8.49 3.55
C PHE A 57 -6.14 -9.06 4.00
N VAL A 58 -6.53 -8.84 5.25
CA VAL A 58 -7.86 -9.24 5.77
C VAL A 58 -9.00 -8.55 5.01
N THR A 59 -8.82 -7.27 4.67
CA THR A 59 -9.78 -6.48 3.90
C THR A 59 -10.05 -7.08 2.52
N TRP A 60 -9.01 -7.62 1.87
CA TRP A 60 -9.16 -8.29 0.58
C TRP A 60 -10.01 -9.55 0.67
N PHE A 61 -9.92 -10.33 1.76
CA PHE A 61 -10.84 -11.46 1.98
C PHE A 61 -12.29 -11.01 2.14
N ALA A 62 -12.53 -9.89 2.81
CA ALA A 62 -13.89 -9.33 2.89
C ALA A 62 -14.40 -8.88 1.50
N ALA A 63 -13.56 -8.25 0.69
CA ALA A 63 -13.90 -7.91 -0.70
C ALA A 63 -14.18 -9.15 -1.55
N CYS A 64 -13.36 -10.20 -1.39
CA CYS A 64 -13.54 -11.48 -2.08
C CYS A 64 -14.86 -12.15 -1.66
N GLY A 65 -15.18 -12.15 -0.36
CA GLY A 65 -16.47 -12.63 0.16
C GLY A 65 -17.65 -11.89 -0.46
N PHE A 66 -17.58 -10.57 -0.56
CA PHE A 66 -18.59 -9.77 -1.25
C PHE A 66 -18.74 -10.15 -2.73
N THR A 67 -17.63 -10.33 -3.45
CA THR A 67 -17.62 -10.77 -4.86
C THR A 67 -18.25 -12.15 -5.03
N ILE A 68 -17.95 -13.11 -4.15
CA ILE A 68 -18.52 -14.46 -4.18
C ILE A 68 -20.03 -14.40 -3.98
N VAL A 69 -20.48 -13.73 -2.92
CA VAL A 69 -21.91 -13.60 -2.60
C VAL A 69 -22.66 -12.92 -3.74
N SER A 70 -22.13 -11.81 -4.26
CA SER A 70 -22.74 -11.07 -5.38
C SER A 70 -22.82 -11.91 -6.65
N THR A 71 -21.78 -12.70 -6.95
CA THR A 71 -21.75 -13.60 -8.11
C THR A 71 -22.83 -14.67 -8.00
N ILE A 72 -22.97 -15.30 -6.83
CA ILE A 72 -24.03 -16.28 -6.58
C ILE A 72 -25.39 -15.59 -6.67
N GLN A 73 -25.54 -14.38 -6.16
CA GLN A 73 -26.78 -13.61 -6.21
C GLN A 73 -27.24 -13.35 -7.65
N THR A 74 -26.32 -13.23 -8.63
CA THR A 74 -26.70 -13.12 -10.05
C THR A 74 -27.44 -14.33 -10.60
N LYS A 75 -27.23 -15.52 -10.01
CA LYS A 75 -27.98 -16.73 -10.37
C LYS A 75 -29.39 -16.74 -9.80
N TRP A 76 -29.66 -15.95 -8.77
CA TRP A 76 -30.96 -15.84 -8.11
C TRP A 76 -31.76 -14.60 -8.51
N GLY A 77 -31.31 -13.86 -9.54
CA GLY A 77 -32.09 -12.77 -10.14
C GLY A 77 -31.43 -11.40 -10.09
N LEU A 78 -30.23 -11.26 -9.50
CA LEU A 78 -29.46 -10.02 -9.62
C LEU A 78 -28.99 -9.84 -11.07
N GLY A 79 -29.45 -8.77 -11.73
CA GLY A 79 -29.12 -8.44 -13.11
C GLY A 79 -30.26 -8.60 -14.10
N LEU A 80 -31.44 -9.08 -13.70
CA LEU A 80 -32.63 -9.13 -14.57
C LEU A 80 -33.01 -7.71 -15.05
N GLU A 81 -33.19 -7.54 -16.36
CA GLU A 81 -33.53 -6.23 -16.94
C GLU A 81 -34.97 -5.81 -16.66
N LYS A 82 -35.88 -6.79 -16.53
CA LYS A 82 -37.27 -6.58 -16.16
C LYS A 82 -37.53 -7.22 -14.80
N LEU A 83 -37.99 -6.41 -13.85
CA LEU A 83 -38.35 -6.89 -12.51
C LEU A 83 -39.50 -7.90 -12.53
N GLU A 84 -40.38 -7.80 -13.54
CA GLU A 84 -41.51 -8.71 -13.74
C GLU A 84 -41.07 -10.14 -14.06
N ASP A 85 -39.85 -10.31 -14.60
CA ASP A 85 -39.29 -11.62 -14.92
C ASP A 85 -38.71 -12.34 -13.68
N MET A 86 -38.78 -11.72 -12.50
CA MET A 86 -38.25 -12.30 -11.26
C MET A 86 -39.18 -13.41 -10.71
N PRO A 87 -38.70 -14.67 -10.61
CA PRO A 87 -39.49 -15.75 -10.03
C PRO A 87 -39.68 -15.56 -8.52
N LEU A 88 -40.90 -15.74 -8.03
CA LEU A 88 -41.23 -15.61 -6.61
C LEU A 88 -40.41 -16.57 -5.72
N GLU A 89 -40.10 -17.76 -6.25
CA GLU A 89 -39.29 -18.79 -5.57
C GLU A 89 -37.84 -18.33 -5.31
N ASN A 90 -37.33 -17.39 -6.13
CA ASN A 90 -35.96 -16.90 -6.00
C ASN A 90 -35.83 -15.78 -4.95
N LEU A 91 -36.93 -15.14 -4.55
CA LEU A 91 -36.92 -13.97 -3.68
C LEU A 91 -36.23 -14.24 -2.34
N TYR A 92 -36.46 -15.42 -1.75
CA TYR A 92 -35.84 -15.81 -0.49
C TYR A 92 -34.31 -15.85 -0.60
N ASN A 93 -33.77 -16.57 -1.60
CA ASN A 93 -32.32 -16.71 -1.78
C ASN A 93 -31.68 -15.40 -2.23
N PHE A 94 -32.37 -14.61 -3.06
CA PHE A 94 -31.93 -13.27 -3.44
C PHE A 94 -31.78 -12.37 -2.20
N GLY A 95 -32.80 -12.31 -1.34
CA GLY A 95 -32.78 -11.53 -0.11
C GLY A 95 -31.72 -12.01 0.87
N LEU A 96 -31.54 -13.33 0.99
CA LEU A 96 -30.59 -13.93 1.93
C LEU A 96 -29.15 -13.61 1.52
N LEU A 97 -28.83 -13.70 0.23
CA LEU A 97 -27.53 -13.32 -0.31
C LEU A 97 -27.29 -11.82 -0.18
N GLN A 98 -28.31 -10.99 -0.39
CA GLN A 98 -28.19 -9.54 -0.17
C GLN A 98 -27.89 -9.21 1.30
N TYR A 99 -28.56 -9.89 2.24
CA TYR A 99 -28.29 -9.78 3.67
C TYR A 99 -26.87 -10.25 4.03
N ALA A 100 -26.45 -11.41 3.52
CA ALA A 100 -25.12 -11.97 3.77
C ALA A 100 -23.99 -11.12 3.16
N GLY A 101 -24.23 -10.45 2.04
CA GLY A 101 -23.25 -9.62 1.35
C GLY A 101 -22.97 -8.29 2.05
N ALA A 102 -23.96 -7.70 2.73
CA ALA A 102 -23.83 -6.38 3.31
C ALA A 102 -22.71 -6.26 4.38
N PRO A 103 -22.51 -7.21 5.32
CA PRO A 103 -21.39 -7.20 6.24
C PRO A 103 -20.01 -7.26 5.57
N PHE A 104 -19.86 -8.06 4.51
CA PHE A 104 -18.62 -8.14 3.75
C PHE A 104 -18.28 -6.81 3.07
N TYR A 105 -19.29 -6.16 2.50
CA TYR A 105 -19.15 -4.84 1.91
C TYR A 105 -18.71 -3.78 2.93
N ILE A 106 -19.45 -3.63 4.03
CA ILE A 106 -19.17 -2.62 5.07
C ILE A 106 -17.78 -2.86 5.70
N SER A 107 -17.42 -4.11 5.96
CA SER A 107 -16.13 -4.48 6.54
C SER A 107 -14.97 -4.19 5.60
N SER A 108 -15.17 -4.42 4.29
CA SER A 108 -14.14 -4.10 3.28
C SER A 108 -13.88 -2.60 3.20
N ILE A 109 -14.94 -1.78 3.20
CA ILE A 109 -14.81 -0.31 3.22
C ILE A 109 -14.04 0.17 4.44
N LEU A 110 -14.46 -0.29 5.62
CA LEU A 110 -13.79 0.06 6.85
C LEU A 110 -12.30 -0.34 6.81
N GLY A 111 -12.03 -1.57 6.37
CA GLY A 111 -10.69 -2.13 6.34
C GLY A 111 -9.71 -1.35 5.47
N PHE A 112 -10.08 -0.99 4.22
CA PHE A 112 -9.17 -0.25 3.36
C PHE A 112 -8.94 1.18 3.85
N LYS A 113 -9.97 1.83 4.44
CA LYS A 113 -9.86 3.18 5.04
C LYS A 113 -8.91 3.16 6.24
N ILE A 114 -9.03 2.16 7.12
CA ILE A 114 -8.10 1.99 8.26
C ILE A 114 -6.68 1.74 7.75
N SER A 115 -6.48 0.85 6.78
CA SER A 115 -5.15 0.59 6.22
C SER A 115 -4.52 1.86 5.63
N LEU A 116 -5.31 2.69 4.96
CA LEU A 116 -4.86 3.98 4.41
C LEU A 116 -4.46 4.97 5.51
N LEU A 117 -5.31 5.13 6.54
CA LEU A 117 -5.04 6.01 7.68
C LEU A 117 -3.81 5.58 8.49
N LEU A 118 -3.63 4.27 8.70
CA LEU A 118 -2.44 3.71 9.33
C LEU A 118 -1.18 3.93 8.48
N SER A 119 -1.32 3.82 7.15
CA SER A 119 -0.25 4.17 6.21
C SER A 119 0.13 5.65 6.35
N TYR A 120 -0.84 6.56 6.55
CA TYR A 120 -0.57 7.97 6.80
C TYR A 120 0.15 8.22 8.14
N LEU A 121 -0.25 7.54 9.22
CA LEU A 121 0.44 7.63 10.51
C LEU A 121 1.93 7.27 10.44
N ARG A 122 2.36 6.50 9.43
CA ARG A 122 3.78 6.21 9.22
C ARG A 122 4.56 7.41 8.67
N PHE A 123 3.93 8.22 7.82
CA PHE A 123 4.56 9.36 7.17
C PHE A 123 4.44 10.66 7.98
N ILE A 124 3.37 10.78 8.77
CA ILE A 124 3.08 11.97 9.55
C ILE A 124 3.97 12.00 10.81
N PRO A 125 4.79 13.05 11.02
CA PRO A 125 5.61 13.20 12.22
C PRO A 125 4.74 13.38 13.48
N LYS A 126 5.33 13.26 14.66
CA LYS A 126 4.63 13.56 15.93
C LYS A 126 4.12 15.00 15.91
N GLY A 127 2.86 15.20 16.31
CA GLY A 127 2.22 16.52 16.30
C GLY A 127 0.69 16.44 16.25
N PRO A 128 0.01 17.59 16.09
CA PRO A 128 -1.45 17.67 16.10
C PRO A 128 -2.10 16.86 14.97
N TYR A 129 -1.48 16.82 13.79
CA TYR A 129 -1.98 16.03 12.65
C TYR A 129 -1.98 14.52 12.91
N ARG A 130 -1.04 14.01 13.73
CA ARG A 130 -1.02 12.61 14.13
C ARG A 130 -2.22 12.28 15.03
N TRP A 131 -2.52 13.17 15.98
CA TRP A 131 -3.71 13.06 16.83
C TRP A 131 -5.00 13.14 16.02
N ALA A 132 -5.10 14.09 15.09
CA ALA A 132 -6.23 14.18 14.17
C ALA A 132 -6.44 12.86 13.40
N THR A 133 -5.36 12.20 12.96
CA THR A 133 -5.45 10.89 12.29
C THR A 133 -6.02 9.80 13.20
N PHE A 134 -5.59 9.73 14.46
CA PHE A 134 -6.15 8.77 15.42
C PHE A 134 -7.64 9.03 15.69
N VAL A 135 -8.04 10.30 15.83
CA VAL A 135 -9.45 10.68 15.98
C VAL A 135 -10.25 10.26 14.75
N THR A 136 -9.75 10.52 13.54
CA THR A 136 -10.39 10.09 12.30
C THR A 136 -10.53 8.56 12.22
N ILE A 137 -9.52 7.79 12.63
CA ILE A 137 -9.62 6.32 12.72
C ILE A 137 -10.74 5.93 13.67
N GLY A 138 -10.77 6.49 14.89
CA GLY A 138 -11.79 6.18 15.89
C GLY A 138 -13.21 6.50 15.40
N LEU A 139 -13.41 7.67 14.81
CA LEU A 139 -14.70 8.07 14.24
C LEU A 139 -15.11 7.16 13.06
N CYS A 140 -14.18 6.81 12.18
CA CYS A 140 -14.45 5.92 11.06
C CYS A 140 -14.86 4.52 11.52
N VAL A 141 -14.18 3.96 12.53
CA VAL A 141 -14.51 2.67 13.14
C VAL A 141 -15.88 2.73 13.81
N ALA A 142 -16.12 3.73 14.66
CA ALA A 142 -17.39 3.87 15.38
C ALA A 142 -18.58 3.99 14.41
N TYR A 143 -18.44 4.80 13.37
CA TYR A 143 -19.45 4.97 12.33
C TYR A 143 -19.74 3.65 11.58
N HIS A 144 -18.73 2.98 11.01
CA HIS A 144 -18.98 1.74 10.24
C HIS A 144 -19.49 0.62 11.15
N LEU A 145 -19.04 0.53 12.40
CA LEU A 145 -19.53 -0.44 13.36
C LEU A 145 -21.00 -0.20 13.69
N ALA A 146 -21.41 1.05 13.92
CA ALA A 146 -22.81 1.39 14.15
C ALA A 146 -23.68 1.00 12.94
N PHE A 147 -23.23 1.31 11.72
CA PHE A 147 -23.95 0.91 10.50
C PHE A 147 -24.03 -0.60 10.32
N LEU A 148 -22.96 -1.33 10.62
CA LEU A 148 -22.95 -2.80 10.60
C LEU A 148 -23.99 -3.38 11.56
N LEU A 149 -24.03 -2.88 12.79
CA LEU A 149 -24.97 -3.35 13.81
C LEU A 149 -26.43 -3.07 13.42
N VAL A 150 -26.71 -1.90 12.86
CA VAL A 150 -28.06 -1.57 12.36
C VAL A 150 -28.40 -2.41 11.13
N GLN A 151 -27.46 -2.64 10.21
CA GLN A 151 -27.68 -3.45 9.02
C GLN A 151 -28.03 -4.91 9.36
N ILE A 152 -27.38 -5.48 10.38
CA ILE A 152 -27.67 -6.84 10.87
C ILE A 152 -29.05 -6.91 11.55
N ASN A 153 -29.52 -5.79 12.12
CA ASN A 153 -30.79 -5.71 12.85
C ASN A 153 -31.79 -4.74 12.18
N LEU A 154 -31.82 -4.71 10.85
CA LEU A 154 -32.59 -3.69 10.11
C LEU A 154 -34.10 -3.89 10.26
N CYS A 155 -34.53 -5.14 10.46
CA CYS A 155 -35.92 -5.52 10.69
C CYS A 155 -36.11 -6.25 12.01
N THR A 156 -37.34 -6.18 12.53
CA THR A 156 -37.81 -6.96 13.66
C THR A 156 -39.06 -7.76 13.23
N PRO A 157 -38.99 -9.10 13.10
CA PRO A 157 -37.82 -9.96 13.32
C PRO A 157 -36.76 -9.83 12.20
N ILE A 158 -35.49 -10.15 12.52
CA ILE A 158 -34.34 -10.03 11.60
C ILE A 158 -34.58 -10.82 10.29
N ALA A 159 -35.22 -11.98 10.39
CA ALA A 159 -35.54 -12.84 9.24
C ALA A 159 -36.39 -12.14 8.15
N LYS A 160 -37.15 -11.10 8.51
CA LYS A 160 -37.93 -10.31 7.57
C LYS A 160 -37.06 -9.59 6.52
N GLN A 161 -35.76 -9.43 6.76
CA GLN A 161 -34.83 -8.82 5.79
C GLN A 161 -34.66 -9.67 4.52
N TRP A 162 -34.81 -10.99 4.61
CA TRP A 162 -34.62 -11.89 3.46
C TRP A 162 -35.82 -12.79 3.17
N ASP A 163 -36.68 -13.04 4.16
CA ASP A 163 -37.84 -13.92 3.99
C ASP A 163 -39.09 -13.10 3.68
N PRO A 164 -39.58 -13.10 2.43
CA PRO A 164 -40.77 -12.35 2.03
C PRO A 164 -42.06 -12.94 2.60
N THR A 165 -42.05 -14.17 3.14
CA THR A 165 -43.23 -14.81 3.72
C THR A 165 -43.60 -14.21 5.09
N ILE A 166 -42.66 -13.51 5.73
CA ILE A 166 -42.85 -12.87 7.02
C ILE A 166 -43.52 -11.50 6.83
N THR A 167 -44.84 -11.47 6.97
CA THR A 167 -45.65 -10.25 6.81
C THR A 167 -45.69 -9.39 8.08
N ASN A 168 -45.57 -10.00 9.26
CA ASN A 168 -45.60 -9.31 10.56
C ASN A 168 -44.27 -8.60 10.87
N GLY A 169 -44.30 -7.55 11.71
CA GLY A 169 -43.11 -6.81 12.14
C GLY A 169 -42.77 -5.57 11.31
N SER A 170 -41.68 -4.87 11.65
CA SER A 170 -41.29 -3.60 11.04
C SER A 170 -39.82 -3.58 10.61
N CYS A 171 -39.51 -2.76 9.61
CA CYS A 171 -38.16 -2.56 9.08
C CYS A 171 -37.86 -1.07 9.03
N ILE A 172 -36.60 -0.71 9.24
CA ILE A 172 -36.11 0.64 8.97
C ILE A 172 -36.18 0.87 7.44
N PRO A 173 -36.68 2.03 6.96
CA PRO A 173 -36.75 2.30 5.54
C PRO A 173 -35.36 2.30 4.91
N GLY A 174 -35.16 1.40 3.93
CA GLY A 174 -33.85 1.12 3.34
C GLY A 174 -33.23 2.30 2.60
N VAL A 175 -34.00 3.06 1.82
CA VAL A 175 -33.47 4.19 1.04
C VAL A 175 -32.87 5.28 1.95
N PRO A 176 -33.58 5.83 2.95
CA PRO A 176 -32.99 6.77 3.91
C PRO A 176 -31.75 6.22 4.64
N PHE A 177 -31.78 4.94 5.02
CA PHE A 177 -30.68 4.28 5.71
C PHE A 177 -29.42 4.19 4.84
N TYR A 178 -29.52 3.64 3.63
CA TYR A 178 -28.39 3.50 2.72
C TYR A 178 -27.90 4.84 2.16
N THR A 179 -28.78 5.83 1.96
CA THR A 179 -28.39 7.20 1.62
C THR A 179 -27.57 7.82 2.74
N SER A 180 -28.00 7.71 4.00
CA SER A 180 -27.26 8.24 5.16
C SER A 180 -25.87 7.61 5.29
N MET A 181 -25.80 6.29 5.08
CA MET A 181 -24.53 5.57 5.01
C MET A 181 -23.65 6.11 3.87
N ALA A 182 -24.20 6.22 2.66
CA ALA A 182 -23.43 6.70 1.51
C ALA A 182 -22.87 8.12 1.74
N SER A 183 -23.70 9.05 2.25
CA SER A 183 -23.31 10.43 2.53
C SER A 183 -22.19 10.54 3.55
N LEU A 184 -22.28 9.80 4.67
CA LEU A 184 -21.26 9.82 5.71
C LEU A 184 -19.97 9.14 5.24
N THR A 185 -20.07 8.05 4.48
CA THR A 185 -18.89 7.40 3.88
C THR A 185 -18.12 8.37 2.98
N ILE A 186 -18.82 9.19 2.16
CA ILE A 186 -18.20 10.24 1.35
C ILE A 186 -17.55 11.31 2.22
N ALA A 187 -18.23 11.76 3.28
CA ALA A 187 -17.65 12.75 4.19
C ALA A 187 -16.33 12.24 4.77
N PHE A 188 -16.27 10.98 5.18
CA PHE A 188 -15.03 10.35 5.62
C PHE A 188 -13.99 10.21 4.50
N ASP A 189 -14.38 9.90 3.26
CA ASP A 189 -13.44 9.88 2.12
C ASP A 189 -12.78 11.23 1.91
N VAL A 190 -13.55 12.31 1.94
CA VAL A 190 -13.05 13.68 1.83
C VAL A 190 -12.10 14.01 2.99
N ILE A 191 -12.48 13.70 4.23
CA ILE A 191 -11.63 13.94 5.41
C ILE A 191 -10.31 13.18 5.27
N VAL A 192 -10.36 11.89 4.94
CA VAL A 192 -9.17 11.04 4.80
C VAL A 192 -8.28 11.56 3.66
N MET A 193 -8.86 11.98 2.53
CA MET A 193 -8.13 12.52 1.39
C MET A 193 -7.38 13.82 1.73
N PHE A 194 -7.98 14.73 2.48
CA PHE A 194 -7.36 16.00 2.84
C PHE A 194 -6.40 15.91 4.02
N LEU A 195 -6.52 14.88 4.87
CA LEU A 195 -5.71 14.71 6.06
C LEU A 195 -4.17 14.81 5.82
N PRO A 196 -3.57 14.16 4.81
CA PRO A 196 -2.13 14.26 4.58
C PRO A 196 -1.69 15.59 3.95
N PHE A 197 -2.61 16.39 3.40
CA PHE A 197 -2.27 17.56 2.59
C PHE A 197 -1.57 18.67 3.39
N PRO A 198 -2.08 19.13 4.56
CA PRO A 198 -1.40 20.15 5.37
C PRO A 198 0.00 19.72 5.86
N VAL A 199 0.14 18.45 6.22
CA VAL A 199 1.42 17.88 6.69
C VAL A 199 2.46 17.93 5.57
N LEU A 200 2.05 17.58 4.35
CA LEU A 200 2.95 17.54 3.22
C LEU A 200 3.21 18.92 2.59
N ALA A 201 2.29 19.87 2.75
CA ALA A 201 2.48 21.26 2.32
C ALA A 201 3.49 22.03 3.20
N SER A 202 3.52 21.75 4.50
CA SER A 202 4.40 22.44 5.46
C SER A 202 5.84 21.91 5.49
N SER A 203 6.07 20.68 5.02
CA SER A 203 7.41 20.10 4.98
C SER A 203 8.16 20.54 3.70
N LYS A 204 9.44 20.94 3.82
CA LYS A 204 10.32 21.32 2.70
C LYS A 204 10.63 20.09 1.82
N ILE A 205 9.63 19.63 1.10
CA ILE A 205 9.62 18.34 0.45
C ILE A 205 10.20 18.43 -0.96
N GLN A 206 11.21 17.59 -1.23
CA GLN A 206 11.83 17.38 -2.53
C GLN A 206 10.76 17.06 -3.60
N LYS A 207 10.87 17.67 -4.80
CA LYS A 207 9.84 17.62 -5.88
C LYS A 207 9.24 16.22 -6.13
N ARG A 208 10.02 15.14 -5.94
CA ARG A 208 9.60 13.74 -6.10
C ARG A 208 8.47 13.31 -5.15
N LYS A 209 8.47 13.77 -3.91
CA LYS A 209 7.44 13.46 -2.90
C LYS A 209 6.15 14.26 -3.14
N LYS A 210 6.23 15.42 -3.82
CA LYS A 210 5.04 16.17 -4.27
C LYS A 210 4.24 15.41 -5.34
N PHE A 211 4.91 14.67 -6.24
CA PHE A 211 4.22 13.82 -7.23
C PHE A 211 3.46 12.65 -6.58
N VAL A 212 4.03 12.02 -5.56
CA VAL A 212 3.33 10.95 -4.80
C VAL A 212 2.09 11.50 -4.11
N LEU A 213 2.17 12.71 -3.54
CA LEU A 213 1.03 13.39 -2.95
C LEU A 213 -0.06 13.72 -3.99
N LEU A 214 0.32 14.25 -5.15
CA LEU A 214 -0.63 14.56 -6.22
C LEU A 214 -1.32 13.28 -6.73
N GLY A 215 -0.58 12.17 -6.83
CA GLY A 215 -1.14 10.87 -7.17
C GLY A 215 -2.14 10.38 -6.12
N LEU A 216 -1.79 10.47 -4.83
CA LEU A 216 -2.69 10.13 -3.72
C LEU A 216 -3.99 10.96 -3.75
N PHE A 217 -3.87 12.26 -3.99
CA PHE A 217 -5.02 13.15 -4.10
C PHE A 217 -5.89 12.80 -5.32
N GLY A 218 -5.29 12.57 -6.48
CA GLY A 218 -6.02 12.16 -7.68
C GLY A 218 -6.78 10.85 -7.51
N LEU A 219 -6.18 9.88 -6.82
CA LEU A 219 -6.83 8.60 -6.53
C LEU A 219 -7.97 8.75 -5.50
N GLY A 220 -7.78 9.59 -4.47
CA GLY A 220 -8.85 9.93 -3.52
C GLY A 220 -10.03 10.62 -4.20
N ALA A 221 -9.75 11.58 -5.09
CA ALA A 221 -10.77 12.26 -5.87
C ALA A 221 -11.54 11.28 -6.79
N PHE A 222 -10.84 10.33 -7.41
CA PHE A 222 -11.47 9.30 -8.24
C PHE A 222 -12.42 8.41 -7.42
N ILE A 223 -12.05 7.99 -6.21
CA ILE A 223 -12.94 7.25 -5.30
C ILE A 223 -14.17 8.10 -4.95
N THR A 224 -14.00 9.38 -4.61
CA THR A 224 -15.15 10.24 -4.28
C THR A 224 -16.14 10.39 -5.43
N VAL A 225 -15.67 10.42 -6.68
CA VAL A 225 -16.56 10.46 -7.86
C VAL A 225 -17.38 9.17 -7.96
N ILE A 226 -16.76 8.01 -7.76
CA ILE A 226 -17.46 6.71 -7.77
C ILE A 226 -18.55 6.68 -6.68
N GLN A 227 -18.28 7.27 -5.51
CA GLN A 227 -19.26 7.35 -4.44
C GLN A 227 -20.43 8.28 -4.73
N ILE A 228 -20.18 9.39 -5.44
CA ILE A 228 -21.25 10.29 -5.91
C ILE A 228 -22.16 9.55 -6.89
N ILE A 229 -21.59 8.78 -7.82
CA ILE A 229 -22.36 7.93 -8.73
C ILE A 229 -23.20 6.92 -7.93
N ARG A 230 -22.64 6.30 -6.90
CA ARG A 230 -23.37 5.38 -6.02
C ARG A 230 -24.54 6.04 -5.28
N ILE A 231 -24.39 7.27 -4.81
CA ILE A 231 -25.52 8.00 -4.21
C ILE A 231 -26.64 8.21 -5.23
N GLN A 232 -26.29 8.58 -6.46
CA GLN A 232 -27.28 8.73 -7.53
C GLN A 232 -28.00 7.41 -7.84
N THR A 233 -27.30 6.28 -7.83
CA THR A 233 -27.94 4.97 -8.02
C THR A 233 -28.82 4.55 -6.85
N VAL A 234 -28.45 4.85 -5.61
CA VAL A 234 -29.31 4.64 -4.43
C VAL A 234 -30.59 5.48 -4.53
N HIS A 235 -30.49 6.74 -4.95
CA HIS A 235 -31.67 7.61 -5.10
C HIS A 235 -32.56 7.22 -6.29
N ALA A 236 -31.98 6.64 -7.33
CA ALA A 236 -32.72 6.12 -8.47
C ALA A 236 -33.39 4.75 -8.19
N LEU A 237 -33.14 4.14 -7.02
CA LEU A 237 -33.67 2.84 -6.68
C LEU A 237 -35.19 2.92 -6.41
N ALA A 238 -35.99 2.63 -7.45
CA ALA A 238 -37.44 2.56 -7.34
C ALA A 238 -37.91 1.28 -6.61
N ASN A 239 -37.16 0.17 -6.76
CA ASN A 239 -37.46 -1.12 -6.14
C ASN A 239 -36.16 -1.80 -5.66
N TYR A 240 -36.21 -2.48 -4.52
CA TYR A 240 -35.03 -3.18 -3.94
C TYR A 240 -34.48 -4.32 -4.82
N LEU A 241 -35.30 -4.79 -5.77
CA LEU A 241 -34.94 -5.80 -6.77
C LEU A 241 -34.08 -5.23 -7.91
N ASP A 242 -34.11 -3.91 -8.12
CA ASP A 242 -33.27 -3.20 -9.10
C ASP A 242 -31.91 -2.81 -8.49
N SER A 243 -31.36 -3.67 -7.62
CA SER A 243 -30.09 -3.42 -6.92
C SER A 243 -28.87 -3.74 -7.78
N SER A 244 -29.05 -4.22 -9.01
CA SER A 244 -27.99 -4.57 -9.97
C SER A 244 -26.89 -3.51 -10.12
N PRO A 245 -27.21 -2.24 -10.50
CA PRO A 245 -26.18 -1.20 -10.62
C PRO A 245 -25.53 -0.89 -9.28
N LEU A 246 -26.29 -0.91 -8.17
CA LEU A 246 -25.78 -0.65 -6.83
C LEU A 246 -24.71 -1.69 -6.42
N ILE A 247 -25.00 -2.98 -6.60
CA ILE A 247 -24.07 -4.07 -6.26
C ILE A 247 -22.82 -4.03 -7.15
N MET A 248 -22.99 -3.77 -8.45
CA MET A 248 -21.86 -3.61 -9.37
C MET A 248 -20.92 -2.48 -8.94
N TRP A 249 -21.47 -1.28 -8.65
CA TRP A 249 -20.67 -0.16 -8.17
C TRP A 249 -20.01 -0.45 -6.81
N SER A 250 -20.70 -1.16 -5.92
CA SER A 250 -20.15 -1.59 -4.62
C SER A 250 -18.94 -2.53 -4.78
N ALA A 251 -18.98 -3.44 -5.76
CA ALA A 251 -17.86 -4.33 -6.05
C ALA A 251 -16.66 -3.58 -6.64
N ILE A 252 -16.90 -2.61 -7.53
CA ILE A 252 -15.86 -1.74 -8.08
C ILE A 252 -15.24 -0.90 -6.97
N GLU A 253 -16.06 -0.28 -6.12
CA GLU A 253 -15.64 0.57 -5.01
C GLU A 253 -14.69 -0.15 -4.06
N ASN A 254 -15.07 -1.34 -3.55
CA ASN A 254 -14.25 -2.10 -2.61
C ASN A 254 -12.88 -2.46 -3.19
N ASN A 255 -12.86 -2.99 -4.42
CA ASN A 255 -11.63 -3.42 -5.06
C ASN A 255 -10.72 -2.26 -5.44
N LEU A 256 -11.31 -1.17 -5.93
CA LEU A 256 -10.56 0.03 -6.25
C LEU A 256 -10.02 0.70 -4.99
N GLY A 257 -10.77 0.76 -3.90
CA GLY A 257 -10.32 1.25 -2.61
C GLY A 257 -9.07 0.52 -2.11
N ILE A 258 -9.05 -0.82 -2.26
CA ILE A 258 -7.87 -1.65 -1.96
C ILE A 258 -6.69 -1.29 -2.86
N ILE A 259 -6.92 -1.17 -4.18
CA ILE A 259 -5.87 -0.82 -5.16
C ILE A 259 -5.25 0.54 -4.83
N VAL A 260 -6.09 1.56 -4.61
CA VAL A 260 -5.67 2.93 -4.27
C VAL A 260 -4.86 2.96 -2.99
N CYS A 261 -5.28 2.21 -1.97
CA CYS A 261 -4.55 2.11 -0.72
C CYS A 261 -3.14 1.51 -0.92
N CYS A 262 -2.97 0.59 -1.88
CA CYS A 262 -1.70 -0.07 -2.16
C CYS A 262 -0.73 0.78 -3.00
N ILE A 263 -1.21 1.62 -3.92
CA ILE A 263 -0.36 2.39 -4.85
C ILE A 263 0.81 3.15 -4.19
N PRO A 264 0.64 3.87 -3.07
CA PRO A 264 1.73 4.63 -2.44
C PRO A 264 2.92 3.76 -2.02
N THR A 265 2.64 2.51 -1.65
CA THR A 265 3.65 1.55 -1.20
C THR A 265 4.45 0.96 -2.35
N LEU A 266 3.94 1.03 -3.59
CA LEU A 266 4.57 0.48 -4.79
C LEU A 266 5.63 1.40 -5.41
N ALA A 267 5.72 2.66 -4.97
CA ALA A 267 6.67 3.64 -5.52
C ALA A 267 8.15 3.16 -5.55
N PRO A 268 8.69 2.43 -4.56
CA PRO A 268 10.06 1.89 -4.61
C PRO A 268 10.27 0.86 -5.71
N LEU A 269 9.25 0.04 -6.01
CA LEU A 269 9.30 -1.01 -7.02
C LEU A 269 9.34 -0.42 -8.43
N VAL A 270 8.53 0.62 -8.68
CA VAL A 270 8.57 1.37 -9.95
C VAL A 270 9.96 1.99 -10.17
N LYS A 271 10.59 2.51 -9.11
CA LYS A 271 11.97 3.02 -9.19
C LYS A 271 12.96 1.91 -9.56
N TYR A 272 12.87 0.75 -8.90
CA TYR A 272 13.75 -0.40 -9.17
C TYR A 272 13.67 -0.88 -10.64
N PHE A 273 12.45 -1.04 -11.18
CA PHE A 273 12.28 -1.47 -12.57
C PHE A 273 12.75 -0.42 -13.58
N ASN A 274 12.54 0.87 -13.31
CA ASN A 274 13.01 1.95 -14.19
C ASN A 274 14.55 2.02 -14.22
N GLU A 275 15.22 1.83 -13.08
CA GLU A 275 16.68 1.77 -13.01
C GLU A 275 17.24 0.53 -13.73
N LYS A 276 16.61 -0.64 -13.57
CA LYS A 276 17.00 -1.88 -14.28
C LYS A 276 16.80 -1.77 -15.80
N SER A 277 15.69 -1.17 -16.24
CA SER A 277 15.40 -0.94 -17.67
C SER A 277 16.40 0.03 -18.31
N ARG A 278 16.75 1.13 -17.62
CA ARG A 278 17.77 2.08 -18.12
C ARG A 278 19.20 1.52 -18.10
N SER A 279 19.50 0.59 -17.19
CA SER A 279 20.80 -0.10 -17.16
C SER A 279 20.98 -1.06 -18.35
N GLY A 280 19.90 -1.68 -18.84
CA GLY A 280 19.95 -2.57 -20.02
C GLY A 280 20.21 -1.82 -21.33
N SER A 281 19.80 -0.55 -21.46
CA SER A 281 20.00 0.25 -22.68
C SER A 281 21.37 0.93 -22.77
N ARG A 282 22.22 0.90 -21.74
CA ARG A 282 23.53 1.58 -21.73
C ARG A 282 24.73 0.68 -22.07
N SER A 283 24.57 -0.63 -22.22
CA SER A 283 25.72 -1.51 -22.47
C SER A 283 26.13 -1.69 -23.95
N ASN A 284 25.54 -0.95 -24.89
CA ASN A 284 25.79 -1.16 -26.33
C ASN A 284 26.39 0.04 -27.09
N LYS A 285 27.16 0.91 -26.42
CA LYS A 285 27.80 2.09 -27.06
C LYS A 285 29.31 2.23 -26.83
N TYR A 286 30.01 1.11 -26.65
CA TYR A 286 31.48 1.05 -26.75
C TYR A 286 31.87 -0.07 -27.70
N GLY A 287 31.85 0.21 -29.01
CA GLY A 287 32.27 -0.73 -30.03
C GLY A 287 31.98 -0.16 -31.41
N GLY A 288 32.96 0.55 -32.00
CA GLY A 288 32.90 0.96 -33.40
C GLY A 288 33.27 2.42 -33.65
N ALA A 289 34.56 2.74 -33.55
CA ALA A 289 35.15 3.87 -34.27
C ALA A 289 36.56 3.46 -34.72
N SER A 290 36.62 2.66 -35.79
CA SER A 290 37.80 2.51 -36.62
C SER A 290 37.84 3.72 -37.56
N GLY A 291 38.83 4.60 -37.36
CA GLY A 291 39.01 5.83 -38.11
C GLY A 291 40.48 6.18 -38.24
N TYR A 292 40.97 6.06 -39.46
CA TYR A 292 42.33 6.25 -39.98
C TYR A 292 42.84 7.71 -39.85
N GLY A 293 44.11 7.94 -39.48
CA GLY A 293 44.74 9.27 -39.64
C GLY A 293 46.01 9.58 -38.82
N LYS A 294 47.18 9.40 -39.46
CA LYS A 294 48.44 10.19 -39.42
C LYS A 294 48.98 10.88 -38.15
N THR A 295 50.22 10.48 -37.81
CA THR A 295 51.42 11.28 -37.43
C THR A 295 51.27 12.64 -36.73
N GLY A 296 51.87 12.77 -35.54
CA GLY A 296 52.14 14.06 -34.89
C GLY A 296 52.82 13.90 -33.53
N HIS A 297 53.82 14.75 -33.28
CA HIS A 297 54.80 14.70 -32.19
C HIS A 297 54.27 15.33 -30.87
N SER A 298 54.91 14.97 -29.76
CA SER A 298 55.00 15.71 -28.47
C SER A 298 53.81 15.72 -27.51
N GLY A 299 54.11 15.54 -26.21
CA GLY A 299 53.23 15.95 -25.11
C GLY A 299 53.02 14.88 -24.04
N ASN A 300 53.90 14.87 -23.05
CA ASN A 300 53.82 14.05 -21.84
C ASN A 300 52.80 14.67 -20.86
N VAL A 301 51.61 14.07 -20.65
CA VAL A 301 50.78 14.31 -19.44
C VAL A 301 50.02 13.03 -19.09
N GLY A 302 50.26 12.54 -17.88
CA GLY A 302 49.71 11.30 -17.36
C GLY A 302 48.21 11.33 -17.06
N SER A 303 47.56 10.19 -17.31
CA SER A 303 46.33 9.78 -16.64
C SER A 303 46.22 8.26 -16.76
N ARG A 304 46.79 7.53 -15.79
CA ARG A 304 46.59 6.09 -15.66
C ARG A 304 45.31 5.84 -14.85
N TYR A 305 44.19 5.65 -15.54
CA TYR A 305 43.10 4.83 -15.03
C TYR A 305 43.21 3.45 -15.67
N ALA A 306 43.82 2.51 -14.97
CA ALA A 306 43.65 1.09 -15.24
C ALA A 306 42.89 0.51 -14.05
N LEU A 307 41.56 0.45 -14.19
CA LEU A 307 40.68 -0.33 -13.32
C LEU A 307 40.98 -1.81 -13.59
N GLN A 308 41.78 -2.41 -12.72
CA GLN A 308 42.04 -3.84 -12.70
C GLN A 308 40.84 -4.52 -12.04
N SER A 309 40.15 -5.34 -12.83
CA SER A 309 39.03 -6.18 -12.41
C SER A 309 39.50 -7.23 -11.41
N TRP A 310 38.90 -7.22 -10.22
CA TRP A 310 39.08 -8.26 -9.20
C TRP A 310 38.43 -9.58 -9.66
N ARG A 311 39.24 -10.63 -9.75
CA ARG A 311 38.83 -12.05 -9.63
C ARG A 311 39.41 -12.59 -8.31
N PRO A 312 38.71 -13.48 -7.60
CA PRO A 312 39.06 -13.86 -6.24
C PRO A 312 40.09 -15.00 -6.18
N GLY A 313 40.95 -14.94 -5.16
CA GLY A 313 41.48 -16.10 -4.44
C GLY A 313 42.67 -16.82 -5.05
N MET A 314 43.88 -16.47 -4.59
CA MET A 314 44.87 -17.47 -4.15
C MET A 314 45.95 -16.82 -3.30
N SER A 315 46.14 -17.43 -2.13
CA SER A 315 47.08 -17.06 -1.07
C SER A 315 48.54 -17.25 -1.48
N GLY A 316 49.41 -16.46 -0.84
CA GLY A 316 50.78 -16.87 -0.51
C GLY A 316 51.85 -16.43 -1.50
N MET A 317 52.42 -15.23 -1.26
CA MET A 317 53.87 -15.00 -1.23
C MET A 317 54.13 -13.50 -0.95
N GLN A 318 54.77 -13.20 0.19
CA GLN A 318 55.49 -11.95 0.38
C GLN A 318 56.92 -12.15 -0.15
N PRO A 319 57.42 -11.32 -1.08
CA PRO A 319 58.84 -11.17 -1.29
C PRO A 319 59.39 -10.04 -0.43
N LEU A 320 60.53 -10.34 0.18
CA LEU A 320 61.30 -9.50 1.08
C LEU A 320 61.82 -8.20 0.46
N GLY A 321 61.89 -7.17 1.30
CA GLY A 321 63.09 -6.38 1.60
C GLY A 321 63.89 -5.78 0.45
N SER A 322 63.89 -4.44 0.39
CA SER A 322 65.03 -3.68 -0.13
C SER A 322 65.03 -2.25 0.42
N GLY A 323 66.05 -1.96 1.22
CA GLY A 323 66.62 -0.62 1.44
C GLY A 323 65.92 0.29 2.44
N ILE A 324 66.59 1.15 3.19
CA ILE A 324 67.98 1.59 3.24
C ILE A 324 68.18 2.21 4.63
N ASP A 325 69.35 2.02 5.21
CA ASP A 325 69.79 2.57 6.50
C ASP A 325 69.67 4.11 6.57
N HIS A 326 69.21 4.61 7.72
CA HIS A 326 69.65 5.91 8.24
C HIS A 326 69.74 5.88 9.76
N SER A 327 70.89 6.38 10.21
CA SER A 327 71.49 6.40 11.54
C SER A 327 70.85 7.35 12.56
N ASP A 328 70.87 6.90 13.82
CA ASP A 328 71.08 7.61 15.10
C ASP A 328 70.41 8.97 15.38
N ARG A 329 69.55 9.02 16.42
CA ARG A 329 69.94 9.51 17.76
C ARG A 329 68.77 9.51 18.78
N ASP A 330 69.10 8.97 19.94
CA ASP A 330 68.81 9.48 21.30
C ASP A 330 67.48 9.20 22.06
N ILE A 331 67.69 8.48 23.18
CA ILE A 331 67.18 8.69 24.55
C ILE A 331 65.80 8.08 24.92
N GLY A 332 65.88 6.86 25.47
CA GLY A 332 65.61 6.52 26.88
C GLY A 332 64.18 6.65 27.43
N VAL A 333 63.62 5.54 27.93
CA VAL A 333 63.23 5.30 29.34
C VAL A 333 62.60 3.89 29.48
N GLN A 334 63.02 3.17 30.52
CA GLN A 334 62.64 1.81 30.94
C GLN A 334 61.18 1.68 31.40
N SER A 335 60.57 0.51 31.19
CA SER A 335 59.98 -0.29 32.29
C SER A 335 59.69 -1.73 31.84
N SER A 336 59.59 -2.62 32.83
CA SER A 336 59.99 -4.03 32.86
C SER A 336 58.85 -5.05 33.07
N ARG A 337 59.17 -6.35 32.86
CA ARG A 337 58.57 -7.66 33.32
C ARG A 337 57.90 -8.48 32.21
N ILE A 338 58.44 -9.61 31.72
CA ILE A 338 58.54 -11.01 32.27
C ILE A 338 57.16 -11.61 32.61
N GLY A 339 56.69 -12.75 32.07
CA GLY A 339 57.26 -13.69 31.11
C GLY A 339 56.37 -14.93 30.78
N LYS A 340 56.90 -15.78 29.88
CA LYS A 340 56.84 -17.26 29.71
C LYS A 340 55.52 -18.08 29.66
N GLY A 341 55.42 -18.92 28.61
CA GLY A 341 54.62 -20.17 28.49
C GLY A 341 54.02 -20.33 27.07
N SER A 342 54.70 -20.98 26.11
CA SER A 342 54.67 -22.41 25.71
C SER A 342 53.30 -22.97 25.27
N ASP A 343 53.25 -23.29 23.96
CA ASP A 343 52.47 -24.28 23.20
C ASP A 343 50.94 -24.31 23.30
N ASP A 344 50.27 -24.13 22.14
CA ASP A 344 49.40 -25.14 21.51
C ASP A 344 48.65 -24.53 20.30
N GLY A 345 48.65 -25.24 19.18
CA GLY A 345 48.07 -24.78 17.92
C GLY A 345 46.55 -24.83 17.90
N SER A 346 45.92 -23.80 17.31
CA SER A 346 44.69 -23.89 16.53
C SER A 346 44.45 -22.53 15.85
N ALA A 347 44.17 -22.58 14.54
CA ALA A 347 43.84 -21.41 13.75
C ALA A 347 42.39 -21.00 14.04
N ASP A 348 42.19 -19.91 14.78
CA ASP A 348 40.88 -19.28 14.95
C ASP A 348 40.76 -18.00 14.13
N TYR A 349 39.71 -17.97 13.33
CA TYR A 349 39.34 -16.90 12.42
C TYR A 349 38.74 -15.73 13.20
N HIS A 350 39.28 -14.52 13.02
CA HIS A 350 38.68 -13.27 13.48
C HIS A 350 37.30 -13.03 12.83
N LEU A 351 36.31 -12.71 13.66
CA LEU A 351 35.08 -12.03 13.25
C LEU A 351 34.97 -10.72 14.05
N ASP A 352 35.81 -9.75 13.71
CA ASP A 352 35.64 -8.38 14.19
C ASP A 352 34.46 -7.73 13.47
N ALA A 353 33.38 -7.50 14.23
CA ALA A 353 32.21 -6.77 13.76
C ALA A 353 32.58 -5.29 13.48
N PRO A 354 32.09 -4.67 12.39
CA PRO A 354 32.34 -3.26 12.14
C PRO A 354 31.55 -2.40 13.14
N VAL A 355 32.24 -1.88 14.17
CA VAL A 355 31.72 -0.87 15.09
C VAL A 355 31.57 0.46 14.34
N ILE A 356 30.34 0.96 14.23
CA ILE A 356 30.04 2.27 13.66
C ILE A 356 30.44 3.34 14.69
N VAL A 357 31.55 4.04 14.46
CA VAL A 357 31.97 5.18 15.30
C VAL A 357 31.39 6.47 14.74
N LYS A 358 30.46 7.08 15.49
CA LYS A 358 29.91 8.41 15.19
C LYS A 358 30.81 9.50 15.80
N LYS A 359 31.63 10.17 14.98
CA LYS A 359 32.28 11.42 15.39
C LYS A 359 31.24 12.55 15.42
N THR A 360 31.14 13.24 16.55
CA THR A 360 30.38 14.49 16.68
C THR A 360 31.37 15.57 17.09
N GLU A 361 31.65 16.53 16.21
CA GLU A 361 32.45 17.71 16.55
C GLU A 361 31.57 18.72 17.28
N PHE A 362 32.01 19.17 18.46
CA PHE A 362 31.40 20.26 19.20
C PHE A 362 32.35 21.46 19.13
N VAL A 363 31.87 22.57 18.57
CA VAL A 363 32.55 23.86 18.65
C VAL A 363 31.99 24.57 19.88
N VAL A 364 32.79 24.67 20.93
CA VAL A 364 32.47 25.45 22.13
C VAL A 364 33.04 26.84 21.93
N THR A 365 32.18 27.83 21.70
CA THR A 365 32.56 29.25 21.73
C THR A 365 32.36 29.79 23.14
N SER A 366 33.45 29.98 23.89
CA SER A 366 33.45 30.74 25.13
C SER A 366 33.58 32.23 24.80
N ASN A 367 32.55 33.02 25.09
CA ASN A 367 32.63 34.48 25.03
C ASN A 367 33.35 34.99 26.29
N PRO A 368 34.42 35.81 26.18
CA PRO A 368 35.05 36.40 27.35
C PRO A 368 34.15 37.46 27.98
N ARG A 369 34.02 37.43 29.31
CA ARG A 369 33.38 38.48 30.13
C ARG A 369 34.24 39.75 30.08
N GLU A 370 33.61 40.89 29.80
CA GLU A 370 34.20 42.20 30.04
C GLU A 370 34.25 42.49 31.56
N PRO A 371 35.37 43.02 32.08
CA PRO A 371 35.49 43.43 33.47
C PRO A 371 35.09 44.90 33.66
N GLY A 372 34.07 45.12 34.50
CA GLY A 372 33.99 46.26 35.40
C GLY A 372 33.28 47.53 34.91
N GLU A 373 32.15 47.84 35.54
CA GLU A 373 31.96 49.18 36.11
C GLU A 373 31.08 49.08 37.36
N ALA A 374 31.65 49.53 38.47
CA ALA A 374 30.99 49.71 39.74
C ALA A 374 30.47 51.14 39.81
N VAL A 375 29.18 51.34 40.13
CA VAL A 375 28.61 52.20 41.19
C VAL A 375 27.19 51.71 41.46
#